data_AF-A0A0Q7ACB9-F1
#
_entry.id   AF-A0A0Q7ACB9-F1
#
_cell.length_a   1.000
_cell.length_b   1.000
_cell.length_c   1.000
_cell.angle_alpha   90.00
_cell.angle_beta   90.00
_cell.angle_gamma   90.00
#
_symmetry.space_group_name_H-M   'P 1'
#
loop_
_entity.id
_entity.type
_entity.pdbx_description
1 polymer ?
#
loop_
_entity_poly.entity_id
_entity_poly.type
_entity_poly.pdbx_seq_one_letter_code
_entity_poly.pdbx_strand_id
1 'polypeptide(L)'
;MKDFPAREKLDLTEKVARYLVLAGTLDKNSAPDDYDMANELSLELAMVLPSAIYRAMVEAATHPDGKVNPAVVAVMMREQLLGADDPALHPEHVAIHTPGVMTKPRSKAH
;
A
#
# COMPACT_ATOMS: atom_id res chain seq x y z
N MET A 1 10.26 14.26 -10.69
CA MET A 1 9.05 13.44 -10.88
C MET A 1 8.00 14.33 -11.53
N LYS A 2 7.19 13.81 -12.45
CA LYS A 2 6.19 14.63 -13.17
C LYS A 2 5.13 15.10 -12.18
N ASP A 3 4.82 16.39 -12.15
CA ASP A 3 3.73 16.90 -11.32
C ASP A 3 2.41 16.43 -11.94
N PHE A 4 1.77 15.45 -11.31
CA PHE A 4 0.49 14.94 -11.76
C PHE A 4 -0.62 15.97 -11.48
N PRO A 5 -1.53 16.25 -12.43
CA PRO A 5 -2.78 16.95 -12.14
C PRO A 5 -3.52 16.30 -10.96
N ALA A 6 -4.29 17.07 -10.19
CA ALA A 6 -4.97 16.58 -8.98
C ALA A 6 -5.83 15.32 -9.23
N ARG A 7 -6.46 15.22 -10.40
CA ARG A 7 -7.27 14.05 -10.80
C ARG A 7 -6.42 12.79 -10.97
N GLU A 8 -5.23 12.91 -11.56
CA GLU A 8 -4.30 11.79 -11.77
C GLU A 8 -3.67 11.34 -10.45
N LYS A 9 -3.46 12.27 -9.51
CA LYS A 9 -3.05 11.94 -8.13
C LYS A 9 -4.07 11.08 -7.38
N LEU A 10 -5.37 11.39 -7.54
CA LEU A 10 -6.46 10.62 -6.93
C LEU A 10 -6.56 9.21 -7.54
N ASP A 11 -6.50 9.11 -8.87
CA ASP A 11 -6.51 7.83 -9.58
C ASP A 11 -5.34 6.93 -9.15
N LEU A 12 -4.14 7.50 -9.05
CA LEU A 12 -2.97 6.77 -8.57
C LEU A 12 -3.13 6.27 -7.13
N THR A 13 -3.70 7.10 -6.25
CA THR A 13 -3.96 6.74 -4.85
C THR A 13 -4.97 5.59 -4.75
N GLU A 14 -6.03 5.64 -5.56
CA GLU A 14 -7.03 4.59 -5.64
C GLU A 14 -6.41 3.26 -6.09
N LYS A 15 -5.58 3.27 -7.14
CA LYS A 15 -4.91 2.06 -7.64
C LYS A 15 -3.98 1.43 -6.60
N VAL A 16 -3.20 2.24 -5.87
CA VAL A 16 -2.34 1.75 -4.78
C VAL A 16 -3.17 1.13 -3.67
N ALA A 17 -4.24 1.80 -3.23
CA ALA A 17 -5.12 1.27 -2.19
C ALA A 17 -5.79 -0.04 -2.64
N ARG A 18 -6.28 -0.10 -3.88
CA ARG A 18 -6.91 -1.28 -4.46
C ARG A 18 -5.93 -2.45 -4.55
N TYR A 19 -4.70 -2.20 -4.99
CA TYR A 19 -3.66 -3.23 -5.04
C TYR A 19 -3.33 -3.77 -3.65
N LEU A 20 -3.09 -2.90 -2.66
CA LEU A 20 -2.76 -3.32 -1.29
C LEU A 20 -3.84 -4.22 -0.67
N VAL A 21 -5.11 -3.89 -0.90
CA VAL A 21 -6.24 -4.70 -0.39
C VAL A 21 -6.37 -6.01 -1.16
N LEU A 22 -6.36 -5.94 -2.50
CA LEU A 22 -6.56 -7.12 -3.34
C LEU A 22 -5.41 -8.12 -3.14
N ALA A 23 -4.18 -7.69 -3.41
CA ALA A 23 -3.01 -8.56 -3.32
C ALA A 23 -2.78 -9.07 -1.88
N GLY A 24 -3.07 -8.26 -0.87
CA GLY A 24 -2.95 -8.66 0.54
C GLY A 24 -4.02 -9.65 1.02
N THR A 25 -5.04 -9.93 0.23
CA THR A 25 -6.11 -10.90 0.56
C THR A 25 -6.15 -12.10 -0.37
N LEU A 26 -5.28 -12.16 -1.38
CA LEU A 26 -5.18 -13.31 -2.27
C LEU A 26 -4.69 -14.55 -1.53
N ASP A 27 -5.39 -15.66 -1.75
CA ASP A 27 -4.95 -16.99 -1.32
C ASP A 27 -5.24 -18.02 -2.41
N LYS A 28 -4.78 -19.26 -2.22
CA LYS A 28 -4.89 -20.35 -3.21
C LYS A 28 -6.31 -20.69 -3.68
N ASN A 29 -7.35 -20.18 -3.01
CA ASN A 29 -8.76 -20.36 -3.34
C ASN A 29 -9.39 -19.11 -3.97
N SER A 30 -8.65 -18.01 -4.09
CA SER A 30 -9.10 -16.80 -4.81
C SER A 30 -9.40 -17.10 -6.27
N ALA A 31 -10.29 -16.31 -6.88
CA ALA A 31 -10.65 -16.51 -8.29
C ALA A 31 -9.45 -16.15 -9.20
N PRO A 32 -9.29 -16.80 -10.36
CA PRO A 32 -8.26 -16.42 -11.34
C PRO A 32 -8.29 -14.93 -11.70
N ASP A 33 -9.49 -14.37 -11.86
CA ASP A 33 -9.69 -12.94 -12.16
C ASP A 33 -9.12 -12.00 -11.08
N ASP A 34 -9.09 -12.43 -9.80
CA ASP A 34 -8.50 -11.63 -8.72
C ASP A 34 -6.97 -11.56 -8.85
N TYR A 35 -6.34 -12.67 -9.28
CA TYR A 35 -4.91 -12.70 -9.57
C TYR A 35 -4.56 -11.85 -10.78
N ASP A 36 -5.34 -11.94 -11.86
CA ASP A 36 -5.14 -11.14 -13.06
C ASP A 36 -5.28 -9.65 -12.75
N MET A 37 -6.30 -9.26 -12.00
CA MET A 37 -6.50 -7.88 -11.55
C MET A 37 -5.34 -7.38 -10.67
N ALA A 38 -4.83 -8.22 -9.75
CA ALA A 38 -3.68 -7.84 -8.93
C ALA A 38 -2.40 -7.68 -9.77
N ASN A 39 -2.19 -8.54 -10.77
CA ASN A 39 -1.06 -8.47 -11.69
C ASN A 39 -1.13 -7.21 -12.56
N GLU A 40 -2.29 -6.91 -13.14
CA GLU A 40 -2.53 -5.70 -13.92
C GLU A 40 -2.20 -4.44 -13.10
N LEU A 41 -2.76 -4.34 -11.89
CA LEU A 41 -2.47 -3.23 -10.98
C LEU A 41 -0.99 -3.14 -10.63
N SER A 42 -0.33 -4.27 -10.33
CA SER A 42 1.10 -4.29 -10.03
C SER A 42 1.94 -3.73 -11.18
N LEU A 43 1.64 -4.15 -12.42
CA LEU A 43 2.37 -3.72 -13.60
C LEU A 43 2.15 -2.24 -13.90
N GLU A 44 0.89 -1.77 -13.84
CA GLU A 44 0.57 -0.36 -14.01
C GLU A 44 1.31 0.52 -13.00
N LEU A 45 1.25 0.13 -11.72
CA LEU A 45 1.87 0.87 -10.62
C LEU A 45 3.40 0.87 -10.73
N ALA A 46 4.02 -0.20 -11.24
CA ALA A 46 5.46 -0.25 -11.50
C ALA A 46 5.93 0.80 -12.52
N MET A 47 5.07 1.20 -13.46
CA MET A 47 5.40 2.18 -14.49
C MET A 47 5.34 3.63 -14.00
N VAL A 48 4.55 3.89 -12.95
CA VAL A 48 4.21 5.26 -12.52
C VAL A 48 4.71 5.63 -11.13
N LEU A 49 4.89 4.64 -10.24
CA LEU A 49 5.36 4.89 -8.88
C LEU A 49 6.88 5.07 -8.81
N PRO A 50 7.38 5.91 -7.88
CA PRO A 50 8.78 5.89 -7.49
C PRO A 50 9.18 4.49 -7.01
N SER A 51 10.40 4.06 -7.36
CA SER A 51 10.87 2.71 -7.04
C SER A 51 10.79 2.39 -5.54
N ALA A 52 11.05 3.36 -4.67
CA ALA A 52 10.92 3.17 -3.22
C ALA A 52 9.48 2.87 -2.79
N ILE A 53 8.50 3.61 -3.31
CA ILE A 53 7.08 3.41 -3.00
C ILE A 53 6.60 2.09 -3.59
N TYR A 54 6.95 1.78 -4.83
CA TYR A 54 6.56 0.51 -5.47
C TYR A 54 7.07 -0.71 -4.68
N ARG A 55 8.35 -0.70 -4.27
CA ARG A 55 8.92 -1.80 -3.47
C ARG A 55 8.20 -1.94 -2.12
N ALA A 56 7.97 -0.82 -1.43
CA ALA A 56 7.25 -0.83 -0.17
C ALA A 56 5.81 -1.35 -0.34
N MET A 57 5.13 -1.00 -1.43
CA MET A 57 3.79 -1.46 -1.76
C MET A 57 3.72 -2.98 -1.98
N VAL A 58 4.63 -3.55 -2.78
CA VAL A 58 4.67 -4.99 -3.04
C VAL A 58 5.00 -5.77 -1.75
N GLU A 59 5.97 -5.29 -0.98
CA GLU A 59 6.33 -5.90 0.30
C GLU A 59 5.16 -5.83 1.30
N ALA A 60 4.51 -4.67 1.43
CA ALA A 60 3.37 -4.48 2.32
C ALA A 60 2.16 -5.35 1.95
N ALA A 61 1.97 -5.65 0.66
CA ALA A 61 0.88 -6.51 0.19
C ALA A 61 1.17 -8.00 0.43
N THR A 62 2.42 -8.45 0.22
CA THR A 62 2.76 -9.88 0.22
C THR A 62 3.32 -10.37 1.56
N HIS A 63 4.11 -9.54 2.23
CA HIS A 63 4.83 -9.88 3.46
C HIS A 63 4.81 -8.70 4.46
N PRO A 64 3.63 -8.23 4.91
CA PRO A 64 3.57 -7.10 5.84
C PRO A 64 4.28 -7.43 7.15
N ASP A 65 5.09 -6.49 7.63
CA ASP A 65 5.77 -6.58 8.91
C ASP A 65 5.66 -5.26 9.73
N GLY A 66 6.41 -5.19 10.85
CA GLY A 66 6.42 -4.01 11.72
C GLY A 66 7.08 -2.77 11.11
N LYS A 67 7.78 -2.90 9.98
CA LYS A 67 8.54 -1.84 9.29
C LYS A 67 7.91 -1.45 7.95
N VAL A 68 7.33 -2.40 7.24
CA VAL A 68 6.70 -2.20 5.92
C VAL A 68 5.33 -2.85 5.94
N ASN A 69 4.30 -2.02 5.88
CA ASN A 69 2.90 -2.41 5.89
C ASN A 69 2.07 -1.35 5.14
N PRO A 70 0.77 -1.59 4.90
CA PRO A 70 -0.06 -0.67 4.13
C PRO A 70 -0.11 0.77 4.70
N ALA A 71 0.00 0.94 6.01
CA ALA A 71 0.03 2.27 6.63
C ALA A 71 1.29 3.05 6.25
N VAL A 72 2.45 2.38 6.24
CA VAL A 72 3.72 2.98 5.80
C VAL A 72 3.62 3.43 4.34
N VAL A 73 3.03 2.60 3.46
CA VAL A 73 2.85 2.94 2.04
C VAL A 73 1.92 4.14 1.88
N ALA A 74 0.84 4.22 2.67
CA ALA A 74 -0.06 5.36 2.66
C ALA A 74 0.64 6.67 3.07
N VAL A 75 1.54 6.62 4.06
CA VAL A 75 2.35 7.78 4.47
C VAL A 75 3.33 8.17 3.34
N MET A 76 4.04 7.23 2.75
CA MET A 76 4.95 7.51 1.62
C MET A 76 4.23 8.14 0.43
N MET A 77 3.03 7.64 0.11
CA MET A 77 2.17 8.22 -0.92
C MET A 77 1.74 9.64 -0.55
N ARG A 78 1.33 9.86 0.70
CA ARG A 78 0.94 11.19 1.19
C ARG A 78 2.08 12.20 1.04
N GLU A 79 3.27 11.87 1.50
CA GLU A 79 4.46 12.72 1.38
C GLU A 79 4.77 13.05 -0.09
N GLN A 80 4.67 12.05 -0.97
CA GLN A 80 4.91 12.21 -2.39
C GLN A 80 3.87 13.11 -3.09
N LEU A 81 2.62 13.14 -2.60
CA LEU A 81 1.52 13.84 -3.24
C LEU A 81 1.28 15.25 -2.69
N LEU A 82 1.44 15.43 -1.36
CA LEU A 82 1.15 16.66 -0.62
C LEU A 82 2.40 17.50 -0.34
N GLY A 83 3.61 16.94 -0.46
CA GLY A 83 4.86 17.66 -0.21
C GLY A 83 5.18 17.83 1.27
N ALA A 84 6.31 18.49 1.56
CA ALA A 84 6.91 18.56 2.90
C ALA A 84 6.22 19.52 3.88
N ASP A 85 5.26 20.34 3.41
CA ASP A 85 4.59 21.37 4.22
C ASP A 85 3.35 20.86 4.97
N ASP A 86 2.97 19.60 4.77
CA ASP A 86 1.82 18.97 5.41
C ASP A 86 2.25 18.27 6.72
N PRO A 87 1.49 18.39 7.83
CA PRO A 87 1.85 17.77 9.10
C PRO A 87 2.11 16.27 8.97
N ALA A 88 3.20 15.79 9.56
CA ALA A 88 3.62 14.40 9.46
C ALA A 88 2.52 13.44 9.96
N LEU A 89 2.01 12.63 9.04
CA LEU A 89 1.17 11.49 9.35
C LEU A 89 2.10 10.30 9.66
N HIS A 90 1.96 9.71 10.84
CA HIS A 90 2.71 8.50 11.19
C HIS A 90 1.87 7.24 10.89
N PRO A 91 2.50 6.09 10.59
CA PRO A 91 1.77 4.86 10.27
C PRO A 91 0.74 4.45 11.33
N GLU A 92 1.01 4.69 12.61
CA GLU A 92 0.09 4.42 13.73
C GLU A 92 -1.19 5.27 13.71
N HIS A 93 -1.21 6.36 12.92
CA HIS A 93 -2.40 7.20 12.73
C HIS A 93 -3.28 6.72 11.57
N VAL A 94 -2.81 5.76 10.76
CA VAL A 94 -3.57 5.22 9.63
C VAL A 94 -4.47 4.08 10.12
N ALA A 95 -5.78 4.26 9.97
CA ALA A 95 -6.75 3.22 10.30
C ALA A 95 -6.74 2.11 9.24
N ILE A 96 -6.51 0.87 9.68
CA ILE A 96 -6.62 -0.33 8.84
C ILE A 96 -7.61 -1.29 9.51
N HIS A 97 -8.64 -1.66 8.76
CA HIS A 97 -9.72 -2.53 9.26
C HIS A 97 -9.51 -4.01 8.91
N THR A 98 -8.56 -4.33 8.04
CA THR A 98 -8.28 -5.70 7.60
C THR A 98 -7.65 -6.52 8.74
N PRO A 99 -8.20 -7.71 9.07
CA PRO A 99 -7.63 -8.57 10.10
C PRO A 99 -6.17 -8.95 9.81
N GLY A 100 -5.31 -8.97 10.84
CA GLY A 100 -3.93 -9.49 10.72
C GLY A 100 -2.88 -8.54 10.14
N VAL A 101 -3.26 -7.41 9.53
CA VAL A 101 -2.32 -6.46 8.89
C VAL A 101 -1.46 -5.67 9.89
N MET A 102 -1.90 -5.58 11.15
CA MET A 102 -1.25 -4.77 12.21
C MET A 102 -0.89 -5.59 13.46
N THR A 103 -0.93 -6.93 13.40
CA THR A 103 -0.65 -7.74 14.59
C THR A 103 0.83 -7.68 14.95
N LYS A 104 1.20 -6.82 15.90
CA LYS A 104 2.41 -7.02 16.72
C LYS A 104 2.37 -8.46 17.23
N PRO A 105 3.50 -9.20 17.20
CA PRO A 105 3.55 -10.49 17.87
C PRO A 105 3.16 -10.24 19.34
N ARG A 106 2.06 -10.86 19.79
CA ARG A 106 1.78 -10.94 21.22
C ARG A 106 2.97 -11.68 21.82
N SER A 107 3.89 -10.94 22.43
CA SER A 107 4.87 -11.49 23.34
C SER A 107 4.11 -12.43 24.27
N LYS A 108 4.44 -13.73 24.23
CA LYS A 108 3.92 -14.68 25.21
C LYS A 108 4.49 -14.25 26.56
N ALA A 109 3.69 -13.49 27.30
CA ALA A 109 3.88 -13.33 28.72
C ALA A 109 3.24 -14.56 29.39
N HIS A 110 4.04 -15.18 30.27
CA HIS A 110 3.81 -16.33 31.15
C HIS A 110 4.17 -17.70 30.59
#